data_AF-A0A9W7NGY0-F1
#
_entry.id   AF-A0A9W7NGY0-F1
#
_cell.length_a   1.000
_cell.length_b   1.000
_cell.length_c   1.000
_cell.angle_alpha   90.00
_cell.angle_beta   90.00
_cell.angle_gamma   90.00
#
_symmetry.space_group_name_H-M   'P 1'
#
loop_
_entity.id
_entity.type
_entity.pdbx_description
1 polymer ?
#
loop_
_entity_poly.entity_id
_entity_poly.type
_entity_poly.pdbx_seq_one_letter_code
_entity_poly.pdbx_strand_id
1 'polypeptide(L)'
;MTAGDNEKFDQFAAILTTELLDRTRKSLELLTPEEPPSAKLPFALTPSFQEMYAELVRVGIFPVVLSRRPVRAIVGDVDWPRDGREYLLTVLDDRSNAIFTAWDYAWDALWDERKIGADNGSSAPPKKKGFFSSLFGRKETKPEVKADAGAEGDVMAGLYTMLNEQAERRGYLPLFHDDIKVLKGLVRVKPARIFQAWKEIKQYHHQEFYLSGQEQAKPGVTSDCLQKWHYNLPDRIGEFLVLKAAVDMEFVNKPFIGKYIRQSARTQEEAEKGMPYLATYWKSMHHSAVAQS
;
A
#
# COMPACT_ATOMS: atom_id res chain seq x y z
N MET A 1 -12.50 1.41 -33.44
CA MET A 1 -12.15 2.69 -32.81
C MET A 1 -11.53 3.55 -33.87
N THR A 2 -12.10 4.73 -34.07
CA THR A 2 -11.52 5.76 -34.93
C THR A 2 -10.26 6.33 -34.28
N ALA A 3 -9.45 7.09 -35.02
CA ALA A 3 -8.27 7.76 -34.45
C ALA A 3 -8.63 8.67 -33.26
N GLY A 4 -9.79 9.35 -33.33
CA GLY A 4 -10.30 10.18 -32.24
C GLY A 4 -10.74 9.38 -31.01
N ASP A 5 -11.27 8.16 -31.17
CA ASP A 5 -11.62 7.31 -30.03
C ASP A 5 -10.39 6.84 -29.25
N ASN A 6 -9.29 6.57 -29.96
CA ASN A 6 -8.03 6.17 -29.33
C ASN A 6 -7.41 7.34 -28.57
N GLU A 7 -7.43 8.55 -29.14
CA GLU A 7 -6.93 9.75 -28.47
C GLU A 7 -7.70 10.05 -27.18
N LYS A 8 -9.04 10.00 -27.22
CA LYS A 8 -9.88 10.15 -26.02
C LYS A 8 -9.56 9.10 -24.96
N PHE A 9 -9.35 7.84 -25.37
CA PHE A 9 -9.00 6.76 -24.46
C PHE A 9 -7.63 7.00 -23.80
N ASP A 10 -6.64 7.48 -24.55
CA ASP A 10 -5.31 7.77 -24.02
C ASP A 10 -5.35 8.93 -23.01
N GLN A 11 -6.16 9.97 -23.29
CA GLN A 11 -6.40 11.08 -22.35
C GLN A 11 -7.08 10.59 -21.06
N PHE A 12 -8.14 9.77 -21.19
CA PHE A 12 -8.78 9.11 -20.04
C PHE A 12 -7.77 8.30 -19.22
N ALA A 13 -6.98 7.45 -19.88
CA ALA A 13 -5.99 6.60 -19.23
C ALA A 13 -4.94 7.42 -18.47
N ALA A 14 -4.48 8.53 -19.05
CA ALA A 14 -3.53 9.44 -18.42
C ALA A 14 -4.12 10.12 -17.17
N ILE A 15 -5.36 10.63 -17.26
CA ILE A 15 -6.05 11.29 -16.14
C ILE A 15 -6.32 10.29 -15.01
N LEU A 16 -6.82 9.09 -15.35
CA LEU A 16 -7.06 8.01 -14.38
C LEU A 16 -5.78 7.60 -13.65
N THR A 17 -4.71 7.39 -14.40
CA THR A 17 -3.41 7.00 -13.85
C THR A 17 -2.88 8.06 -12.91
N THR A 18 -2.95 9.33 -13.32
CA THR A 18 -2.48 10.47 -12.52
C THR A 18 -3.27 10.61 -11.23
N GLU A 19 -4.60 10.60 -11.29
CA GLU A 19 -5.45 10.80 -10.11
C GLU A 19 -5.26 9.70 -9.06
N LEU A 20 -5.21 8.42 -9.47
CA LEU A 20 -5.03 7.31 -8.53
C LEU A 20 -3.61 7.29 -7.92
N LEU A 21 -2.58 7.58 -8.72
CA LEU A 21 -1.19 7.59 -8.22
C LEU A 21 -0.88 8.80 -7.36
N ASP A 22 -1.37 10.00 -7.71
CA ASP A 22 -1.15 11.21 -6.92
C ASP A 22 -1.84 11.11 -5.55
N ARG A 23 -3.05 10.54 -5.53
CA ARG A 23 -3.73 10.23 -4.27
C ARG A 23 -2.94 9.25 -3.43
N THR A 24 -2.46 8.16 -4.03
CA THR A 24 -1.68 7.14 -3.31
C THR A 24 -0.39 7.72 -2.76
N ARG A 25 0.34 8.51 -3.56
CA ARG A 25 1.58 9.18 -3.14
C ARG A 25 1.35 10.05 -1.92
N LYS A 26 0.36 10.95 -1.96
CA LYS A 26 0.00 11.81 -0.82
C LYS A 26 -0.35 11.00 0.43
N SER A 27 -1.05 9.89 0.28
CA SER A 27 -1.36 9.00 1.41
C SER A 27 -0.10 8.36 2.00
N LEU A 28 0.83 7.87 1.18
CA LEU A 28 2.09 7.28 1.64
C LEU A 28 3.05 8.32 2.24
N GLU A 29 3.09 9.53 1.69
CA GLU A 29 3.84 10.66 2.24
C GLU A 29 3.36 10.99 3.67
N LEU A 30 2.03 11.06 3.88
CA LEU A 30 1.45 11.31 5.21
C LEU A 30 1.74 10.19 6.22
N LEU A 31 1.98 8.97 5.75
CA LEU A 31 2.34 7.83 6.59
C LEU A 31 3.84 7.79 6.89
N THR A 32 4.69 8.40 6.08
CA THR A 32 6.14 8.36 6.28
C THR A 32 6.53 9.05 7.59
N PRO A 33 7.27 8.40 8.50
CA PRO A 33 7.79 9.03 9.72
C PRO A 33 8.70 10.22 9.43
N GLU A 34 8.72 11.18 10.35
CA GLU A 34 9.59 12.36 10.30
C GLU A 34 10.93 12.07 11.00
N GLU A 35 10.91 11.23 12.04
CA GLU A 35 12.08 10.82 12.80
C GLU A 35 12.70 9.50 12.27
N PRO A 36 14.00 9.26 12.51
CA PRO A 36 14.64 8.00 12.11
C PRO A 36 14.11 6.83 12.95
N PRO A 37 13.68 5.71 12.32
CA PRO A 37 13.15 4.58 13.06
C PRO A 37 14.26 3.77 13.74
N SER A 38 13.92 3.14 14.86
CA SER A 38 14.84 2.25 15.60
C SER A 38 15.02 0.87 14.96
N ALA A 39 14.18 0.52 13.99
CA ALA A 39 14.20 -0.75 13.27
C ALA A 39 13.57 -0.58 11.87
N LYS A 40 13.68 -1.61 11.02
CA LYS A 40 13.05 -1.60 9.69
C LYS A 40 11.53 -1.41 9.82
N LEU A 41 10.97 -0.62 8.90
CA LEU A 41 9.54 -0.31 8.85
C LEU A 41 8.84 -1.10 7.73
N PRO A 42 7.51 -1.25 7.79
CA PRO A 42 6.72 -1.79 6.70
C PRO A 42 6.82 -0.95 5.43
N PHE A 43 6.60 -1.58 4.29
CA PHE A 43 6.70 -0.96 2.97
C PHE A 43 5.98 0.40 2.86
N ALA A 44 4.76 0.52 3.41
CA ALA A 44 3.96 1.73 3.32
C ALA A 44 4.53 2.94 4.08
N LEU A 45 5.44 2.71 5.03
CA LEU A 45 6.12 3.76 5.80
C LEU A 45 7.48 4.15 5.18
N THR A 46 7.88 3.54 4.06
CA THR A 46 9.19 3.76 3.43
C THR A 46 9.06 4.59 2.14
N PRO A 47 9.84 5.67 1.97
CA PRO A 47 9.81 6.47 0.74
C PRO A 47 10.15 5.68 -0.52
N SER A 48 11.10 4.75 -0.43
CA SER A 48 11.55 3.91 -1.55
C SER A 48 10.43 3.05 -2.15
N PHE A 49 9.41 2.70 -1.36
CA PHE A 49 8.28 1.93 -1.84
C PHE A 49 7.31 2.77 -2.68
N GLN A 50 7.25 4.08 -2.48
CA GLN A 50 6.32 4.95 -3.21
C GLN A 50 6.58 4.93 -4.71
N GLU A 51 7.86 5.05 -5.09
CA GLU A 51 8.30 4.97 -6.48
C GLU A 51 8.03 3.59 -7.09
N MET A 52 8.38 2.53 -6.33
CA MET A 52 8.14 1.15 -6.74
C MET A 52 6.67 0.88 -6.98
N TYR A 53 5.79 1.30 -6.07
CA TYR A 53 4.35 1.12 -6.19
C TYR A 53 3.81 1.83 -7.44
N ALA A 54 4.26 3.06 -7.69
CA ALA A 54 3.84 3.80 -8.88
C ALA A 54 4.27 3.11 -10.18
N GLU A 55 5.49 2.57 -10.22
CA GLU A 55 6.00 1.82 -11.37
C GLU A 55 5.23 0.52 -11.57
N LEU A 56 5.06 -0.27 -10.51
CA LEU A 56 4.29 -1.51 -10.49
C LEU A 56 2.87 -1.29 -11.04
N VAL A 57 2.22 -0.23 -10.58
CA VAL A 57 0.87 0.12 -11.02
C VAL A 57 0.85 0.53 -12.49
N ARG A 58 1.78 1.38 -12.96
CA ARG A 58 1.82 1.83 -14.36
C ARG A 58 2.08 0.69 -15.34
N VAL A 59 3.02 -0.20 -15.01
CA VAL A 59 3.47 -1.23 -15.96
C VAL A 59 2.66 -2.51 -15.82
N GLY A 60 2.17 -2.83 -14.62
CA GLY A 60 1.52 -4.11 -14.32
C GLY A 60 0.02 -4.02 -14.19
N ILE A 61 -0.45 -3.18 -13.27
CA ILE A 61 -1.87 -3.13 -12.90
C ILE A 61 -2.69 -2.39 -13.96
N PHE A 62 -2.30 -1.17 -14.34
CA PHE A 62 -3.08 -0.32 -15.23
C PHE A 62 -3.36 -0.94 -16.60
N PRO A 63 -2.41 -1.61 -17.27
CA PRO A 63 -2.70 -2.24 -18.56
C PRO A 63 -3.80 -3.29 -18.47
N VAL A 64 -3.87 -4.05 -17.37
CA VAL A 64 -4.94 -5.03 -17.13
C VAL A 64 -6.27 -4.33 -16.85
N VAL A 65 -6.25 -3.24 -16.08
CA VAL A 65 -7.45 -2.44 -15.78
C VAL A 65 -8.04 -1.82 -17.06
N LEU A 66 -7.19 -1.16 -17.84
CA LEU A 66 -7.54 -0.45 -19.07
C LEU A 66 -7.96 -1.39 -20.21
N SER A 67 -7.57 -2.68 -20.16
CA SER A 67 -8.03 -3.67 -21.13
C SER A 67 -9.46 -4.16 -20.87
N ARG A 68 -10.05 -3.88 -19.70
CA ARG A 68 -11.40 -4.37 -19.36
C ARG A 68 -12.45 -3.56 -20.12
N ARG A 69 -13.35 -4.27 -20.83
CA ARG A 69 -14.44 -3.65 -21.60
C ARG A 69 -15.28 -2.66 -20.78
N PRO A 70 -15.70 -2.95 -19.53
CA PRO A 70 -16.43 -1.98 -18.72
C PRO A 70 -15.66 -0.69 -18.42
N VAL A 71 -14.33 -0.75 -18.27
CA VAL A 71 -13.48 0.44 -18.06
C VAL A 71 -13.37 1.25 -19.36
N ARG A 72 -13.20 0.57 -20.50
CA ARG A 72 -13.16 1.24 -21.81
C ARG A 72 -14.48 1.95 -22.16
N ALA A 73 -15.60 1.46 -21.65
CA ALA A 73 -16.91 2.08 -21.86
C ALA A 73 -17.08 3.43 -21.13
N ILE A 74 -16.25 3.72 -20.12
CA ILE A 74 -16.29 4.98 -19.36
C ILE A 74 -15.88 6.19 -20.21
N VAL A 75 -15.06 6.00 -21.25
CA VAL A 75 -14.58 7.09 -22.11
C VAL A 75 -15.72 7.96 -22.62
N GLY A 76 -16.81 7.32 -23.05
CA GLY A 76 -18.03 7.96 -23.53
C GLY A 76 -17.80 9.13 -24.49
N ASP A 77 -18.74 10.07 -24.47
CA ASP A 77 -18.65 11.36 -25.16
C ASP A 77 -18.24 12.48 -24.18
N VAL A 78 -17.11 12.28 -23.50
CA VAL A 78 -16.54 13.26 -22.57
C VAL A 78 -15.45 14.06 -23.26
N ASP A 79 -15.45 15.37 -23.04
CA ASP A 79 -14.32 16.27 -23.35
C ASP A 79 -13.23 16.05 -22.30
N TRP A 80 -12.39 15.02 -22.49
CA TRP A 80 -11.38 14.61 -21.50
C TRP A 80 -10.38 15.72 -21.12
N PRO A 81 -9.90 16.57 -22.05
CA PRO A 81 -9.01 17.67 -21.72
C PRO A 81 -9.63 18.71 -20.79
N ARG A 82 -10.93 18.99 -20.91
CA ARG A 82 -11.60 20.06 -20.14
C ARG A 82 -12.35 19.53 -18.92
N ASP A 83 -13.18 18.51 -19.12
CA ASP A 83 -14.18 18.05 -18.15
C ASP A 83 -13.83 16.66 -17.57
N GLY A 84 -12.84 15.98 -18.17
CA GLY A 84 -12.51 14.58 -17.88
C GLY A 84 -12.14 14.30 -16.43
N ARG A 85 -11.42 15.23 -15.77
CA ARG A 85 -11.05 15.04 -14.36
C ARG A 85 -12.25 15.08 -13.43
N GLU A 86 -13.13 16.05 -13.59
CA GLU A 86 -14.34 16.17 -12.76
C GLU A 86 -15.27 14.98 -13.00
N TYR A 87 -15.49 14.63 -14.27
CA TYR A 87 -16.25 13.44 -14.63
C TYR A 87 -15.66 12.17 -13.98
N LEU A 88 -14.34 11.96 -14.09
CA LEU A 88 -13.68 10.82 -13.48
C LEU A 88 -13.91 10.76 -11.96
N LEU A 89 -13.86 11.88 -11.25
CA LEU A 89 -14.10 11.89 -9.81
C LEU A 89 -15.52 11.41 -9.46
N THR A 90 -16.53 11.78 -10.26
CA THR A 90 -17.90 11.27 -10.07
C THR A 90 -17.98 9.76 -10.29
N VAL A 91 -17.28 9.24 -11.31
CA VAL A 91 -17.17 7.79 -11.55
C VAL A 91 -16.48 7.08 -10.39
N LEU A 92 -15.40 7.64 -9.83
CA LEU A 92 -14.66 7.02 -8.73
C LEU A 92 -15.42 7.04 -7.40
N ASP A 93 -16.35 7.98 -7.20
CA ASP A 93 -17.20 8.05 -6.01
C ASP A 93 -18.38 7.05 -6.05
N ASP A 94 -18.72 6.50 -7.22
CA ASP A 94 -19.67 5.40 -7.33
C ASP A 94 -19.06 4.11 -6.73
N ARG A 95 -19.76 3.51 -5.75
CA ARG A 95 -19.34 2.28 -5.06
C ARG A 95 -19.23 1.07 -6.00
N SER A 96 -19.96 1.10 -7.12
CA SER A 96 -20.04 0.00 -8.08
C SER A 96 -19.21 0.24 -9.35
N ASN A 97 -18.29 1.21 -9.32
CA ASN A 97 -17.55 1.59 -10.50
C ASN A 97 -16.66 0.46 -11.05
N ALA A 98 -16.67 0.34 -12.37
CA ALA A 98 -15.95 -0.72 -13.06
C ALA A 98 -14.41 -0.62 -12.93
N ILE A 99 -13.87 0.56 -12.62
CA ILE A 99 -12.44 0.78 -12.44
C ILE A 99 -11.94 -0.03 -11.25
N PHE A 100 -12.62 0.07 -10.10
CA PHE A 100 -12.24 -0.64 -8.89
C PHE A 100 -12.46 -2.15 -8.97
N THR A 101 -13.50 -2.61 -9.66
CA THR A 101 -13.65 -4.04 -9.94
C THR A 101 -12.52 -4.58 -10.82
N ALA A 102 -12.15 -3.83 -11.87
CA ALA A 102 -11.03 -4.19 -12.75
C ALA A 102 -9.68 -4.13 -12.02
N TRP A 103 -9.53 -3.17 -11.10
CA TRP A 103 -8.35 -2.98 -10.25
C TRP A 103 -8.12 -4.17 -9.33
N ASP A 104 -9.16 -4.60 -8.60
CA ASP A 104 -9.03 -5.74 -7.69
C ASP A 104 -8.72 -7.02 -8.45
N TYR A 105 -9.39 -7.23 -9.59
CA TYR A 105 -9.09 -8.32 -10.50
C TYR A 105 -7.63 -8.32 -10.98
N ALA A 106 -7.08 -7.17 -11.33
CA ALA A 106 -5.70 -7.07 -11.81
C ALA A 106 -4.69 -7.47 -10.70
N TRP A 107 -4.91 -7.01 -9.47
CA TRP A 107 -4.10 -7.40 -8.33
C TRP A 107 -4.21 -8.89 -8.02
N ASP A 108 -5.43 -9.44 -7.92
CA ASP A 108 -5.64 -10.88 -7.72
C ASP A 108 -4.99 -11.71 -8.82
N ALA A 109 -5.04 -11.20 -10.05
CA ALA A 109 -4.48 -11.93 -11.18
C ALA A 109 -2.95 -12.02 -11.12
N LEU A 110 -2.26 -11.03 -10.54
CA LEU A 110 -0.80 -10.95 -10.57
C LEU A 110 -0.15 -11.30 -9.23
N TRP A 111 -0.92 -11.44 -8.14
CA TRP A 111 -0.38 -11.61 -6.80
C TRP A 111 0.40 -12.91 -6.60
N ASP A 112 -0.25 -14.03 -6.92
CA ASP A 112 0.30 -15.38 -6.73
C ASP A 112 1.02 -15.90 -7.97
N GLU A 113 1.94 -16.84 -7.75
CA GLU A 113 2.69 -17.53 -8.79
C GLU A 113 1.77 -18.29 -9.73
N ARG A 114 2.12 -18.31 -11.02
CA ARG A 114 1.36 -19.06 -12.03
C ARG A 114 2.28 -20.00 -12.80
N LYS A 115 1.90 -21.28 -12.84
CA LYS A 115 2.51 -22.29 -13.71
C LYS A 115 2.18 -21.96 -15.16
N ILE A 116 3.19 -21.68 -15.99
CA ILE A 116 2.98 -21.54 -17.43
C ILE A 116 2.84 -22.96 -18.00
N GLY A 117 1.60 -23.40 -18.31
CA GLY A 117 1.40 -24.58 -19.15
C GLY A 117 0.25 -25.53 -18.83
N ALA A 118 -0.66 -25.23 -17.90
CA ALA A 118 -1.88 -26.03 -17.74
C ALA A 118 -3.10 -25.23 -18.21
N ASP A 119 -3.74 -25.73 -19.27
CA ASP A 119 -4.98 -25.21 -19.85
C ASP A 119 -6.04 -24.93 -18.79
N ASN A 120 -6.64 -23.74 -18.87
CA ASN A 120 -8.09 -23.60 -18.86
C ASN A 120 -8.48 -22.22 -19.39
N GLY A 121 -9.30 -22.23 -20.44
CA GLY A 121 -9.83 -21.04 -21.09
C GLY A 121 -10.51 -20.09 -20.12
N SER A 122 -9.83 -18.99 -19.78
CA SER A 122 -10.44 -17.74 -19.39
C SER A 122 -9.41 -16.63 -19.58
N SER A 123 -9.75 -15.65 -20.44
CA SER A 123 -9.10 -14.34 -20.64
C SER A 123 -7.77 -14.11 -19.89
N ALA A 124 -6.68 -14.73 -20.37
CA ALA A 124 -5.35 -14.45 -19.88
C ALA A 124 -4.86 -13.10 -20.45
N PRO A 125 -4.22 -12.22 -19.65
CA PRO A 125 -3.51 -11.08 -20.22
C PRO A 125 -2.35 -11.60 -21.11
N PRO A 126 -2.12 -10.99 -22.28
CA PRO A 126 -1.10 -11.45 -23.21
C PRO A 126 0.28 -11.41 -22.56
N LYS A 127 1.07 -12.45 -22.81
CA LYS A 127 2.48 -12.58 -22.42
C LYS A 127 3.25 -11.32 -22.77
N LYS A 128 3.65 -10.50 -21.78
CA LYS A 128 4.73 -9.53 -21.95
C LYS A 128 5.98 -10.10 -21.30
N LYS A 129 6.82 -10.75 -22.11
CA LYS A 129 8.17 -11.24 -21.77
C LYS A 129 9.16 -10.15 -21.29
N GLY A 130 8.68 -8.94 -21.01
CA GLY A 130 9.47 -7.81 -20.53
C GLY A 130 8.86 -7.05 -19.33
N PHE A 131 7.75 -7.52 -18.75
CA PHE A 131 7.07 -6.84 -17.64
C PHE A 131 7.94 -6.79 -16.37
N PHE A 132 8.48 -7.93 -15.99
CA PHE A 132 9.30 -8.06 -14.78
C PHE A 132 10.75 -7.60 -14.99
N SER A 133 11.26 -7.69 -16.22
CA SER A 133 12.59 -7.20 -16.56
C SER A 133 12.66 -5.67 -16.57
N SER A 134 11.58 -4.98 -16.96
CA SER A 134 11.54 -3.51 -16.93
C SER A 134 11.43 -2.96 -15.50
N LEU A 135 10.66 -3.62 -14.62
CA LEU A 135 10.47 -3.18 -13.23
C LEU A 135 11.71 -3.42 -12.34
N PHE A 136 12.56 -4.40 -12.66
CA PHE A 136 13.61 -4.84 -11.74
C PHE A 136 14.99 -5.10 -12.38
N GLY A 137 15.19 -4.69 -13.63
CA GLY A 137 16.52 -4.43 -14.21
C GLY A 137 17.58 -5.49 -13.89
N ARG A 138 17.28 -6.77 -14.14
CA ARG A 138 18.34 -7.79 -14.15
C ARG A 138 19.05 -7.68 -15.50
N LYS A 139 20.30 -7.20 -15.50
CA LYS A 139 21.20 -7.28 -16.65
C LYS A 139 21.28 -8.75 -17.06
N GLU A 140 20.63 -9.12 -18.16
CA GLU A 140 20.76 -10.45 -18.76
C GLU A 140 22.21 -10.61 -19.23
N THR A 141 23.04 -11.23 -18.39
CA THR A 141 24.20 -11.95 -18.91
C THR A 141 23.68 -13.17 -19.65
N LYS A 142 23.66 -13.10 -20.98
CA LYS A 142 23.47 -14.26 -21.87
C LYS A 142 24.31 -15.44 -21.39
N PRO A 143 23.74 -16.65 -21.32
CA PRO A 143 24.48 -17.87 -21.58
C PRO A 143 24.02 -18.46 -22.92
N GLU A 144 24.93 -18.53 -23.87
CA GLU A 144 24.87 -19.58 -24.89
C GLU A 144 25.09 -20.92 -24.17
N VAL A 145 24.17 -21.88 -24.22
CA VAL A 145 24.41 -23.33 -24.41
C VAL A 145 23.09 -24.02 -24.81
N LYS A 146 23.24 -25.00 -25.72
CA LYS A 146 22.27 -25.88 -26.38
C LYS A 146 21.30 -26.64 -25.44
N ALA A 147 20.15 -26.98 -26.04
CA ALA A 147 19.10 -27.89 -25.55
C ALA A 147 19.61 -29.25 -25.04
N ASP A 148 19.07 -29.74 -23.92
CA ASP A 148 18.03 -30.79 -23.90
C ASP A 148 17.52 -31.03 -22.45
N ALA A 149 16.35 -31.68 -22.34
CA ALA A 149 15.72 -32.31 -21.16
C ALA A 149 14.88 -31.45 -20.17
N GLY A 150 13.57 -31.76 -20.13
CA GLY A 150 12.68 -31.53 -18.99
C GLY A 150 11.75 -30.34 -19.13
N ALA A 151 10.54 -30.56 -19.65
CA ALA A 151 9.46 -29.57 -19.61
C ALA A 151 8.91 -29.41 -18.17
N GLU A 152 9.68 -28.81 -17.28
CA GLU A 152 9.13 -28.13 -16.11
C GLU A 152 8.56 -26.79 -16.60
N GLY A 153 7.24 -26.65 -16.54
CA GLY A 153 6.58 -25.41 -16.93
C GLY A 153 7.13 -24.24 -16.12
N ASP A 154 7.74 -23.27 -16.82
CA ASP A 154 8.33 -22.07 -16.24
C ASP A 154 7.30 -21.39 -15.31
N VAL A 155 7.61 -21.31 -14.00
CA VAL A 155 6.73 -20.67 -13.01
C VAL A 155 7.09 -19.20 -12.98
N MET A 156 6.17 -18.33 -13.41
CA MET A 156 6.39 -16.89 -13.25
C MET A 156 6.13 -16.54 -11.78
N ALA A 157 7.14 -15.95 -11.14
CA ALA A 157 7.00 -15.38 -9.81
C ALA A 157 5.82 -14.40 -9.78
N GLY A 158 4.96 -14.54 -8.78
CA GLY A 158 3.89 -13.59 -8.50
C GLY A 158 4.45 -12.29 -7.91
N LEU A 159 3.63 -11.24 -7.86
CA LEU A 159 4.00 -9.97 -7.25
C LEU A 159 4.42 -10.12 -5.78
N TYR A 160 3.80 -11.05 -5.05
CA TYR A 160 4.17 -11.31 -3.65
C TYR A 160 5.64 -11.70 -3.51
N THR A 161 6.07 -12.75 -4.23
CA THR A 161 7.45 -13.25 -4.23
C THR A 161 8.42 -12.13 -4.61
N MET A 162 8.10 -11.41 -5.68
CA MET A 162 8.98 -10.36 -6.20
C MET A 162 9.13 -9.14 -5.28
N LEU A 163 8.05 -8.68 -4.65
CA LEU A 163 8.12 -7.58 -3.69
C LEU A 163 8.93 -7.98 -2.46
N ASN A 164 8.88 -9.24 -2.05
CA ASN A 164 9.68 -9.75 -0.94
C ASN A 164 11.17 -9.90 -1.29
N GLU A 165 11.52 -10.30 -2.51
CA GLU A 165 12.92 -10.32 -2.96
C GLU A 165 13.59 -8.93 -2.96
N GLN A 166 12.78 -7.87 -3.11
CA GLN A 166 13.26 -6.49 -3.12
C GLN A 166 13.27 -5.83 -1.74
N ALA A 167 12.60 -6.43 -0.75
CA ALA A 167 12.40 -5.84 0.58
C ALA A 167 13.72 -5.43 1.25
N GLU A 168 14.69 -6.34 1.26
CA GLU A 168 16.00 -6.09 1.87
C GLU A 168 16.74 -4.94 1.18
N ARG A 169 16.79 -4.96 -0.16
CA ARG A 169 17.50 -3.95 -0.96
C ARG A 169 16.85 -2.57 -0.86
N ARG A 170 15.53 -2.52 -0.68
CA ARG A 170 14.73 -1.29 -0.65
C ARG A 170 14.47 -0.80 0.78
N GLY A 171 14.87 -1.56 1.79
CA GLY A 171 14.87 -1.14 3.19
C GLY A 171 13.54 -1.25 3.92
N TYR A 172 12.63 -2.11 3.46
CA TYR A 172 11.34 -2.36 4.14
C TYR A 172 11.22 -3.80 4.66
N LEU A 173 10.34 -4.00 5.64
CA LEU A 173 9.99 -5.33 6.15
C LEU A 173 9.26 -6.14 5.07
N PRO A 174 9.56 -7.44 4.91
CA PRO A 174 8.81 -8.31 4.02
C PRO A 174 7.30 -8.16 4.18
N LEU A 175 6.60 -8.28 3.07
CA LEU A 175 5.15 -8.30 2.99
C LEU A 175 4.63 -9.61 3.57
N PHE A 176 3.52 -9.51 4.29
CA PHE A 176 2.63 -10.61 4.56
C PHE A 176 1.74 -10.87 3.35
N HIS A 177 1.29 -12.11 3.18
CA HIS A 177 0.45 -12.48 2.04
C HIS A 177 -0.85 -11.66 1.99
N ASP A 178 -1.42 -11.34 3.16
CA ASP A 178 -2.62 -10.51 3.32
C ASP A 178 -2.42 -9.03 2.93
N ASP A 179 -1.18 -8.55 2.74
CA ASP A 179 -0.91 -7.15 2.40
C ASP A 179 -1.36 -6.78 0.98
N ILE A 180 -1.76 -7.77 0.16
CA ILE A 180 -2.50 -7.51 -1.08
C ILE A 180 -3.72 -6.60 -0.84
N LYS A 181 -4.38 -6.73 0.33
CA LYS A 181 -5.54 -5.90 0.68
C LYS A 181 -5.14 -4.43 0.82
N VAL A 182 -4.02 -4.17 1.51
CA VAL A 182 -3.44 -2.83 1.64
C VAL A 182 -3.07 -2.29 0.26
N LEU A 183 -2.33 -3.06 -0.54
CA LEU A 183 -1.86 -2.63 -1.86
C LEU A 183 -3.01 -2.30 -2.81
N LYS A 184 -4.07 -3.12 -2.83
CA LYS A 184 -5.32 -2.82 -3.54
C LYS A 184 -6.00 -1.57 -2.99
N GLY A 185 -6.03 -1.43 -1.67
CA GLY A 185 -6.73 -0.38 -0.96
C GLY A 185 -6.09 1.01 -1.08
N LEU A 186 -4.78 1.11 -1.31
CA LEU A 186 -4.04 2.38 -1.31
C LEU A 186 -4.65 3.47 -2.21
N VAL A 187 -5.10 3.12 -3.42
CA VAL A 187 -5.75 4.08 -4.35
C VAL A 187 -7.12 4.58 -3.87
N ARG A 188 -7.71 3.90 -2.88
CA ARG A 188 -9.01 4.23 -2.28
C ARG A 188 -8.87 5.03 -0.98
N VAL A 189 -7.70 5.01 -0.37
CA VAL A 189 -7.44 5.76 0.86
C VAL A 189 -7.46 7.26 0.55
N LYS A 190 -8.30 8.01 1.27
CA LYS A 190 -8.39 9.47 1.13
C LYS A 190 -7.29 10.13 1.98
N PRO A 191 -6.34 10.89 1.40
CA PRO A 191 -5.26 11.55 2.16
C PRO A 191 -5.78 12.41 3.31
N ALA A 192 -6.90 13.11 3.10
CA ALA A 192 -7.54 13.92 4.14
C ALA A 192 -7.92 13.13 5.41
N ARG A 193 -8.26 11.84 5.28
CA ARG A 193 -8.56 10.97 6.44
C ARG A 193 -7.30 10.64 7.24
N ILE A 194 -6.18 10.35 6.57
CA ILE A 194 -4.89 10.12 7.22
C ILE A 194 -4.42 11.40 7.91
N PHE A 195 -4.50 12.55 7.22
CA PHE A 195 -4.13 13.84 7.77
C PHE A 195 -4.94 14.19 9.03
N GLN A 196 -6.27 14.00 8.98
CA GLN A 196 -7.14 14.22 10.13
C GLN A 196 -6.75 13.31 11.30
N ALA A 197 -6.53 12.02 11.04
CA ALA A 197 -6.11 11.07 12.05
C ALA A 197 -4.78 11.48 12.70
N TRP A 198 -3.78 11.81 11.89
CA TRP A 198 -2.47 12.22 12.39
C TRP A 198 -2.53 13.53 13.19
N LYS A 199 -3.34 14.50 12.76
CA LYS A 199 -3.57 15.74 13.50
C LYS A 199 -4.16 15.47 14.89
N GLU A 200 -5.16 14.61 14.97
CA GLU A 200 -5.83 14.27 16.24
C GLU A 200 -4.89 13.51 17.18
N ILE A 201 -4.12 12.54 16.67
CA ILE A 201 -3.12 11.80 17.45
C ILE A 201 -2.08 12.76 18.03
N LYS A 202 -1.52 13.66 17.22
CA LYS A 202 -0.55 14.68 17.70
C LYS A 202 -1.13 15.58 18.76
N GLN A 203 -2.39 16.01 18.60
CA GLN A 203 -3.06 16.87 19.55
C GLN A 203 -3.21 16.16 20.91
N TYR A 204 -3.72 14.93 20.94
CA TYR A 204 -3.90 14.21 22.20
C TYR A 204 -2.59 13.81 22.87
N HIS A 205 -1.58 13.45 22.08
CA HIS A 205 -0.22 13.23 22.60
C HIS A 205 0.33 14.48 23.28
N HIS A 206 0.19 15.65 22.64
CA HIS A 206 0.64 16.90 23.23
C HIS A 206 -0.12 17.24 24.53
N GLN A 207 -1.45 17.10 24.51
CA GLN A 207 -2.29 17.39 25.66
C GLN A 207 -2.04 16.45 26.86
N GLU A 208 -1.70 15.18 26.61
CA GLU A 208 -1.46 14.21 27.67
C GLU A 208 -0.09 14.42 28.34
N PHE A 209 0.95 14.61 27.54
CA PHE A 209 2.34 14.52 28.02
C PHE A 209 3.06 15.86 28.21
N TYR A 210 2.61 16.93 27.55
CA TYR A 210 3.31 18.23 27.57
C TYR A 210 2.54 19.36 28.24
N LEU A 211 1.20 19.25 28.35
CA LEU A 211 0.38 20.27 29.00
C LEU A 211 0.19 19.97 30.49
N SER A 212 -0.14 21.01 31.27
CA SER A 212 -0.38 20.92 32.71
C SER A 212 -1.64 21.66 33.12
N GLY A 213 -2.21 21.33 34.29
CA GLY A 213 -3.38 22.02 34.83
C GLY A 213 -4.68 21.69 34.07
N GLN A 214 -5.50 22.70 33.76
CA GLN A 214 -6.82 22.50 33.14
C GLN A 214 -6.75 22.07 31.67
N GLU A 215 -5.61 22.30 31.00
CA GLU A 215 -5.42 21.93 29.60
C GLU A 215 -4.84 20.51 29.44
N GLN A 216 -4.38 19.90 30.54
CA GLN A 216 -3.85 18.54 30.52
C GLN A 216 -4.97 17.52 30.34
N ALA A 217 -4.82 16.66 29.33
CA ALA A 217 -5.75 15.57 29.11
C ALA A 217 -5.52 14.43 30.10
N LYS A 218 -6.55 13.59 30.28
CA LYS A 218 -6.47 12.43 31.17
C LYS A 218 -5.44 11.40 30.64
N PRO A 219 -4.72 10.70 31.54
CA PRO A 219 -3.86 9.60 31.15
C PRO A 219 -4.62 8.55 30.32
N GLY A 220 -4.03 8.12 29.22
CA GLY A 220 -4.58 7.14 28.29
C GLY A 220 -5.26 7.72 27.05
N VAL A 221 -5.52 9.03 26.98
CA VAL A 221 -6.23 9.63 25.83
C VAL A 221 -5.50 9.43 24.50
N THR A 222 -4.17 9.41 24.50
CA THR A 222 -3.35 9.13 23.31
C THR A 222 -3.56 7.69 22.85
N SER A 223 -3.57 6.74 23.79
CA SER A 223 -3.83 5.33 23.50
C SER A 223 -5.24 5.13 22.94
N ASP A 224 -6.25 5.77 23.52
CA ASP A 224 -7.64 5.70 23.05
C ASP A 224 -7.78 6.30 21.64
N CYS A 225 -7.12 7.42 21.37
CA CYS A 225 -7.08 8.03 20.04
C CYS A 225 -6.40 7.12 19.01
N LEU A 226 -5.27 6.51 19.37
CA LEU A 226 -4.58 5.53 18.53
C LEU A 226 -5.48 4.32 18.24
N GLN A 227 -6.18 3.78 19.24
CA GLN A 227 -7.14 2.68 19.03
C GLN A 227 -8.29 3.07 18.11
N LYS A 228 -8.88 4.26 18.32
CA LYS A 228 -9.94 4.80 17.45
C LYS A 228 -9.48 4.79 15.98
N TRP A 229 -8.32 5.35 15.68
CA TRP A 229 -7.86 5.42 14.28
C TRP A 229 -7.34 4.10 13.75
N HIS A 230 -6.77 3.26 14.60
CA HIS A 230 -6.34 1.92 14.23
C HIS A 230 -7.51 1.10 13.65
N TYR A 231 -8.67 1.08 14.32
CA TYR A 231 -9.80 0.25 13.90
C TYR A 231 -10.77 0.92 12.91
N ASN A 232 -10.69 2.25 12.72
CA ASN A 232 -11.58 2.98 11.79
C ASN A 232 -10.94 3.30 10.44
N LEU A 233 -9.64 3.10 10.28
CA LEU A 233 -8.96 3.23 9.00
C LEU A 233 -8.95 1.87 8.27
N PRO A 234 -8.99 1.88 6.93
CA PRO A 234 -9.07 0.64 6.17
C PRO A 234 -7.80 -0.19 6.29
N ASP A 235 -7.98 -1.52 6.19
CA ASP A 235 -6.89 -2.49 6.15
C ASP A 235 -5.88 -2.29 7.29
N ARG A 236 -4.60 -2.06 6.96
CA ARG A 236 -3.51 -1.81 7.92
C ARG A 236 -3.11 -0.35 8.05
N ILE A 237 -3.84 0.58 7.44
CA ILE A 237 -3.49 2.01 7.49
C ILE A 237 -3.47 2.52 8.93
N GLY A 238 -4.38 2.01 9.77
CA GLY A 238 -4.42 2.29 11.18
C GLY A 238 -3.17 1.81 11.93
N GLU A 239 -2.75 0.57 11.70
CA GLU A 239 -1.51 -0.01 12.26
C GLU A 239 -0.27 0.82 11.87
N PHE A 240 -0.20 1.27 10.61
CA PHE A 240 0.87 2.13 10.12
C PHE A 240 0.95 3.47 10.85
N LEU A 241 -0.19 4.07 11.23
CA LEU A 241 -0.19 5.28 12.05
C LEU A 241 0.29 5.04 13.48
N VAL A 242 0.00 3.88 14.07
CA VAL A 242 0.55 3.52 15.39
C VAL A 242 2.07 3.37 15.32
N LEU A 243 2.58 2.75 14.26
CA LEU A 243 4.01 2.66 14.00
C LEU A 243 4.65 4.04 13.77
N LYS A 244 4.03 4.91 12.98
CA LYS A 244 4.49 6.29 12.80
C LYS A 244 4.57 7.02 14.14
N ALA A 245 3.55 6.87 15.00
CA ALA A 245 3.58 7.43 16.35
C ALA A 245 4.73 6.86 17.18
N ALA A 246 5.00 5.55 17.11
CA ALA A 246 6.12 4.92 17.82
C ALA A 246 7.52 5.37 17.35
N VAL A 247 7.61 5.99 16.17
CA VAL A 247 8.83 6.58 15.63
C VAL A 247 8.92 8.06 16.00
N ASP A 248 7.85 8.82 15.75
CA ASP A 248 7.87 10.29 15.81
C ASP A 248 7.59 10.86 17.21
N MET A 249 7.03 10.07 18.13
CA MET A 249 6.55 10.55 19.42
C MET A 249 7.32 9.96 20.60
N GLU A 250 7.99 10.83 21.37
CA GLU A 250 8.84 10.47 22.51
C GLU A 250 8.17 9.54 23.54
N PHE A 251 6.90 9.81 23.87
CA PHE A 251 6.18 9.05 24.90
C PHE A 251 5.50 7.79 24.37
N VAL A 252 5.47 7.58 23.05
CA VAL A 252 4.98 6.36 22.40
C VAL A 252 6.13 5.34 22.27
N ASN A 253 6.77 5.07 23.41
CA ASN A 253 7.97 4.25 23.53
C ASN A 253 7.67 2.74 23.65
N LYS A 254 8.71 1.91 23.79
CA LYS A 254 8.59 0.44 23.88
C LYS A 254 7.63 -0.04 24.98
N PRO A 255 7.68 0.49 26.23
CA PRO A 255 6.66 0.20 27.24
C PRO A 255 5.24 0.56 26.81
N PHE A 256 5.03 1.75 26.23
CA PHE A 256 3.73 2.20 25.73
C PHE A 256 3.17 1.22 24.68
N ILE A 257 3.95 0.92 23.64
CA ILE A 257 3.55 0.00 22.57
C ILE A 257 3.32 -1.42 23.11
N GLY A 258 4.17 -1.90 24.02
CA GLY A 258 3.96 -3.20 24.65
C GLY A 258 2.64 -3.27 25.42
N LYS A 259 2.27 -2.20 26.14
CA LYS A 259 0.97 -2.11 26.82
C LYS A 259 -0.18 -2.05 25.80
N TYR A 260 -0.03 -1.24 24.75
CA TYR A 260 -1.01 -1.09 23.68
C TYR A 260 -1.34 -2.45 23.02
N ILE A 261 -0.32 -3.20 22.58
CA ILE A 261 -0.49 -4.52 21.95
C ILE A 261 -1.28 -5.47 22.87
N ARG A 262 -0.94 -5.51 24.17
CA ARG A 262 -1.62 -6.37 25.15
C ARG A 262 -3.06 -5.97 25.43
N GLN A 263 -3.41 -4.70 25.24
CA GLN A 263 -4.77 -4.20 25.46
C GLN A 263 -5.66 -4.36 24.22
N SER A 264 -5.05 -4.43 23.04
CA SER A 264 -5.75 -4.52 21.75
C SER A 264 -6.25 -5.93 21.39
N ALA A 265 -5.90 -6.98 22.15
CA ALA A 265 -6.34 -8.35 21.89
C ALA A 265 -6.49 -9.17 23.19
N ARG A 266 -7.19 -10.31 23.14
CA ARG A 266 -7.36 -11.17 24.32
C ARG A 266 -6.14 -12.03 24.58
N THR A 267 -5.40 -12.38 23.52
CA THR A 267 -4.17 -13.18 23.58
C THR A 267 -3.04 -12.51 22.80
N GLN A 268 -1.79 -12.85 23.13
CA GLN A 268 -0.62 -12.38 22.40
C GLN A 268 -0.64 -12.84 20.93
N GLU A 269 -1.11 -14.06 20.67
CA GLU A 269 -1.22 -14.60 19.30
C GLU A 269 -2.25 -13.83 18.46
N GLU A 270 -3.40 -13.48 19.03
CA GLU A 270 -4.38 -12.61 18.38
C GLU A 270 -3.80 -11.22 18.09
N ALA A 271 -3.02 -10.67 19.02
CA ALA A 271 -2.38 -9.38 18.86
C ALA A 271 -1.35 -9.39 17.72
N GLU A 272 -0.52 -10.44 17.66
CA GLU A 272 0.50 -10.61 16.62
C GLU A 272 -0.11 -10.86 15.24
N LYS A 273 -1.25 -11.57 15.17
CA LYS A 273 -1.98 -11.75 13.91
C LYS A 273 -2.69 -10.48 13.45
N GLY A 274 -3.25 -9.72 14.38
CA GLY A 274 -3.94 -8.45 14.09
C GLY A 274 -2.99 -7.33 13.69
N MET A 275 -1.85 -7.22 14.39
CA MET A 275 -0.85 -6.15 14.24
C MET A 275 0.57 -6.71 14.05
N PRO A 276 0.82 -7.46 12.97
CA PRO A 276 2.06 -8.18 12.77
C PRO A 276 3.26 -7.25 12.58
N TYR A 277 3.06 -6.08 11.98
CA TYR A 277 4.14 -5.10 11.81
C TYR A 277 4.44 -4.38 13.11
N LEU A 278 3.42 -3.99 13.86
CA LEU A 278 3.60 -3.37 15.17
C LEU A 278 4.29 -4.31 16.15
N ALA A 279 3.89 -5.58 16.18
CA ALA A 279 4.52 -6.60 17.01
C ALA A 279 6.00 -6.82 16.64
N THR A 280 6.29 -6.87 15.33
CA THR A 280 7.66 -7.01 14.80
C THR A 280 8.54 -5.82 15.20
N TYR A 281 8.02 -4.60 15.03
CA TYR A 281 8.73 -3.38 15.39
C TYR A 281 8.97 -3.32 16.91
N TRP A 282 7.95 -3.58 17.73
CA TRP A 282 8.04 -3.58 19.19
C TRP A 282 9.12 -4.54 19.72
N LYS A 283 9.21 -5.74 19.17
CA LYS A 283 10.27 -6.72 19.52
C LYS A 283 11.67 -6.15 19.24
N SER A 284 11.80 -5.36 18.17
CA SER A 284 13.05 -4.77 17.69
C SER A 284 13.40 -3.44 18.35
N MET A 285 12.44 -2.72 18.94
CA MET A 285 12.68 -1.46 19.64
C MET A 285 13.71 -1.68 20.76
N HIS A 286 14.65 -0.75 20.92
CA HIS A 286 15.51 -0.73 22.10
C HIS A 286 14.68 -0.38 23.35
N HIS A 287 15.11 -0.89 24.51
CA HIS A 287 14.59 -0.36 25.77
C HIS A 287 15.17 1.05 25.92
N SER A 288 14.36 2.08 25.63
CA SER A 288 14.69 3.42 26.10
C SER A 288 14.75 3.33 27.63
N ALA A 289 15.94 3.47 28.19
CA ALA A 289 16.13 3.69 29.62
C ALA A 289 15.55 5.08 29.91
N VAL A 290 14.23 5.18 30.13
CA VAL A 290 13.64 6.44 30.55
C VAL A 290 14.10 6.66 31.99
N ALA A 291 14.94 7.68 32.16
CA ALA A 291 15.31 8.22 33.46
C ALA A 291 14.02 8.53 34.23
N GLN A 292 13.95 7.99 35.45
CA GLN A 292 12.97 8.44 36.42
C GLN A 292 13.18 9.94 36.65
N SER A 293 12.20 10.76 36.30
CA SER A 293 12.08 12.14 36.76
C SER A 293 10.72 12.30 37.43
#